data_AF-A0A498JKX3-F1
#
_entry.id   AF-A0A498JKX3-F1
#
_cell.length_a   1.000
_cell.length_b   1.000
_cell.length_c   1.000
_cell.angle_alpha   90.00
_cell.angle_beta   90.00
_cell.angle_gamma   90.00
#
_symmetry.space_group_name_H-M   'P 1'
#
loop_
_entity.id
_entity.type
_entity.pdbx_description
1 polymer ?
#
loop_
_entity_poly.entity_id
_entity_poly.type
_entity_poly.pdbx_seq_one_letter_code
_entity_poly.pdbx_strand_id
1 'polypeptide(L)' 'MCSYLSSQITPGRLLLQRPTYGVRAPLEYAATASFLSKLYSDYLDLLRSSGGSCSNFGFSVDMLRNFSMTQASVTYY' A
#
# COMPACT_ATOMS: atom_id res chain seq x y z
N MET A 1 -2.92 -4.81 6.66
CA MET A 1 -2.93 -4.25 5.29
C MET A 1 -4.18 -3.48 4.92
N CYS A 2 -5.37 -3.92 5.33
CA CYS A 2 -6.66 -3.31 4.92
C CYS A 2 -6.73 -1.78 5.04
N SER A 3 -6.23 -1.19 6.12
CA SER A 3 -6.25 0.28 6.30
C SER A 3 -5.36 1.05 5.32
N TYR A 4 -4.32 0.40 4.78
CA TYR A 4 -3.43 0.98 3.77
C TYR A 4 -3.99 0.76 2.36
N LEU A 5 -4.57 -0.41 2.07
CA LEU A 5 -5.10 -0.72 0.73
C LEU A 5 -6.47 -0.12 0.44
N SER A 6 -7.24 0.26 1.46
CA SER A 6 -8.61 0.78 1.34
C SER A 6 -8.70 2.28 0.98
N SER A 7 -7.58 2.96 0.73
CA SER A 7 -7.58 4.40 0.44
C SER A 7 -7.72 4.73 -1.05
N GLN A 8 -8.42 5.82 -1.35
CA GLN A 8 -8.54 6.36 -2.70
C GLN A 8 -7.15 6.64 -3.29
N ILE A 9 -6.81 5.90 -4.34
CA ILE A 9 -5.58 6.07 -5.11
C ILE A 9 -5.70 7.39 -5.87
N THR A 10 -4.74 8.30 -5.70
CA THR A 10 -4.71 9.55 -6.48
C THR A 10 -4.25 9.31 -7.92
N PRO A 11 -4.50 10.24 -8.87
CA PRO A 11 -4.05 10.10 -10.25
C PRO A 11 -2.54 9.81 -10.43
N GLY A 12 -1.71 10.13 -9.43
CA GLY A 12 -0.28 9.80 -9.38
C GLY A 12 0.08 8.45 -8.74
N ARG A 13 -0.89 7.55 -8.50
CA ARG A 13 -0.73 6.25 -7.81
C ARG A 13 -0.19 6.32 -6.37
N LEU A 14 -0.22 7.50 -5.76
CA LEU A 14 0.11 7.69 -4.35
C LEU A 14 -1.12 7.41 -3.48
N LEU A 15 -0.94 6.65 -2.39
CA LEU A 15 -1.93 6.64 -1.32
C LEU A 15 -1.90 7.99 -0.59
N LEU A 16 -2.99 8.74 -0.66
CA LEU A 16 -3.27 9.83 0.26
C LEU A 16 -4.33 9.35 1.25
N GLN A 17 -3.89 8.93 2.44
CA GLN A 17 -4.84 8.64 3.50
C GLN A 17 -5.42 9.95 4.03
N ARG A 18 -6.71 10.17 3.72
CA ARG A 18 -7.56 11.29 4.15
C ARG A 18 -7.08 12.68 3.69
N PRO A 19 -7.61 13.23 2.57
CA PRO A 19 -7.39 14.64 2.21
C PRO A 19 -7.94 15.65 3.26
N THR A 20 -8.69 15.20 4.27
CA THR A 20 -9.32 16.04 5.30
C THR A 20 -8.49 16.23 6.57
N TYR A 21 -7.50 15.38 6.86
CA TYR A 21 -6.54 15.60 7.95
C TYR A 21 -5.27 16.21 7.32
N GLY A 22 -5.30 17.52 7.17
CA GLY A 22 -4.50 18.29 6.22
C GLY A 22 -3.05 17.85 6.03
N VAL A 23 -2.67 17.67 4.77
CA VAL A 23 -1.35 17.92 4.14
C VAL A 23 -0.12 17.73 5.04
N ARG A 24 -0.09 16.72 5.91
CA ARG A 24 1.08 16.45 6.75
C ARG A 24 1.61 15.07 6.36
N ALA A 25 2.75 15.12 5.70
CA ALA A 25 3.65 14.01 5.38
C ALA A 25 3.11 12.90 4.45
N PRO A 26 2.68 13.22 3.21
CA PRO A 26 2.33 12.20 2.20
C PRO A 26 3.46 11.20 1.93
N LEU A 27 4.72 11.64 2.03
CA LEU A 27 5.91 10.81 1.88
C LEU A 27 6.11 9.82 3.03
N GLU A 28 5.89 10.26 4.28
CA GLU A 28 6.00 9.38 5.46
C GLU A 28 4.96 8.25 5.38
N TYR A 29 3.74 8.60 4.97
CA TYR A 29 2.68 7.61 4.79
C TYR A 29 2.99 6.65 3.63
N ALA A 30 3.45 7.17 2.49
CA ALA A 30 3.86 6.34 1.35
C ALA A 30 5.02 5.40 1.73
N ALA A 31 6.05 5.91 2.42
CA ALA A 31 7.18 5.10 2.88
C ALA A 31 6.75 4.01 3.86
N THR A 32 5.88 4.34 4.82
CA THR A 32 5.32 3.38 5.78
C THR A 32 4.48 2.32 5.08
N ALA A 33 3.61 2.73 4.16
CA ALA A 33 2.78 1.83 3.36
C ALA A 33 3.63 0.90 2.48
N SER A 34 4.71 1.44 1.89
CA SER A 34 5.68 0.68 1.10
C SER A 34 6.34 -0.42 1.93
N PHE A 35 6.91 -0.03 3.06
CA PHE A 35 7.62 -0.93 3.96
C PHE A 35 6.71 -2.05 4.47
N LEU A 36 5.54 -1.70 5.01
CA LEU A 36 4.62 -2.67 5.58
C LEU A 36 4.06 -3.63 4.52
N SER A 37 3.84 -3.16 3.30
CA SER A 37 3.34 -4.01 2.20
C SER A 37 4.40 -5.01 1.74
N LYS A 38 5.67 -4.61 1.69
CA LYS A 38 6.78 -5.54 1.40
C LYS A 38 6.91 -6.59 2.49
N LEU A 39 7.02 -6.16 3.74
CA LEU A 39 7.14 -7.05 4.90
C LEU A 39 6.00 -8.08 4.95
N TYR A 40 4.76 -7.62 4.72
CA TYR A 40 3.61 -8.51 4.75
C TYR A 40 3.54 -9.45 3.54
N SER A 41 3.97 -8.99 2.35
CA SER A 41 4.09 -9.88 1.19
C SER A 41 5.08 -11.02 1.43
N ASP A 42 6.25 -10.71 2.00
CA ASP A 42 7.28 -11.70 2.31
C ASP A 42 6.80 -12.70 3.38
N TYR A 43 6.03 -12.22 4.38
CA TYR A 43 5.37 -13.08 5.35
C TYR A 43 4.37 -14.05 4.70
N LEU A 44 3.52 -13.57 3.78
CA LEU A 44 2.53 -14.41 3.09
C LEU A 44 3.20 -15.45 2.17
N ASP A 45 4.29 -15.08 1.50
CA ASP A 45 5.10 -16.01 0.71
C ASP A 45 5.64 -17.17 1.56
N LEU A 46 6.18 -16.87 2.75
CA LEU A 46 6.67 -17.88 3.68
C LEU A 46 5.56 -18.84 4.12
N LEU A 47 4.33 -18.33 4.26
CA LEU A 47 3.15 -19.14 4.56
C LEU A 47 2.55 -19.85 3.34
N ARG A 48 3.10 -19.66 2.14
CA ARG A 48 2.52 -20.13 0.87
C ARG A 48 1.08 -19.65 0.66
N SER A 49 0.74 -18.48 1.18
CA SER A 49 -0.56 -17.83 0.94
C SER A 49 -0.50 -16.95 -0.29
N SER A 50 -1.53 -17.01 -1.14
CA SER A 50 -1.63 -16.17 -2.34
C SER A 50 -2.05 -14.72 -2.06
N GLY A 51 -2.50 -14.43 -0.84
CA GLY A 51 -3.03 -13.12 -0.49
C GLY A 51 -3.85 -13.11 0.79
N GLY A 52 -4.76 -12.14 0.88
CA GLY A 52 -5.71 -12.01 1.98
C GLY A 52 -6.92 -11.20 1.56
N SER A 53 -7.90 -11.11 2.46
CA SER A 53 -9.10 -10.31 2.24
C SER A 53 -9.36 -9.37 3.41
N CYS A 54 -9.94 -8.24 3.05
CA CYS A 54 -10.56 -7.25 3.91
C CYS A 54 -12.04 -7.26 3.55
N SER A 55 -12.96 -7.02 4.49
CA SER A 55 -14.44 -7.06 4.29
C SER A 55 -14.92 -7.22 2.85
N ASN A 56 -14.79 -6.18 2.01
CA ASN A 56 -15.30 -6.14 0.64
C ASN A 56 -14.19 -6.08 -0.44
N PHE A 57 -12.93 -6.37 -0.09
CA PHE A 57 -11.77 -6.22 -0.96
C PHE A 57 -10.72 -7.31 -0.71
N GLY A 58 -10.36 -8.06 -1.75
CA GLY A 58 -9.24 -9.01 -1.73
C GLY A 58 -7.95 -8.37 -2.25
N PHE A 59 -6.80 -8.83 -1.75
CA PHE A 59 -5.49 -8.45 -2.27
C PHE A 59 -4.61 -9.69 -2.45
N SER A 60 -3.78 -9.69 -3.48
CA SER A 60 -2.79 -10.73 -3.73
C SER A 60 -1.41 -10.32 -3.22
N VAL A 61 -0.52 -11.30 -3.06
CA VAL A 61 0.91 -11.05 -2.80
C VAL A 61 1.52 -10.15 -3.89
N ASP A 62 1.22 -10.42 -5.17
CA ASP A 62 1.75 -9.60 -6.27
C ASP A 62 1.23 -8.16 -6.23
N MET A 63 -0.02 -7.96 -5.82
CA MET A 63 -0.57 -6.64 -5.59
C MET A 63 0.21 -5.90 -4.49
N LEU A 64 0.52 -6.55 -3.37
CA LEU A 64 1.31 -5.95 -2.28
C LEU A 64 2.74 -5.59 -2.70
N ARG A 65 3.38 -6.45 -3.49
CA ARG A 65 4.74 -6.20 -4.02
C ARG A 65 4.76 -5.00 -4.97
N ASN A 66 3.85 -4.97 -5.95
CA ASN A 66 3.71 -3.86 -6.88
C ASN A 66 3.37 -2.56 -6.13
N PHE A 67 2.45 -2.65 -5.17
CA PHE A 67 2.07 -1.52 -4.33
C PHE A 67 3.26 -0.98 -3.51
N SER A 68 4.08 -1.86 -2.94
CA SER A 68 5.30 -1.46 -2.23
C SER A 68 6.27 -0.69 -3.14
N MET A 69 6.53 -1.21 -4.34
CA MET A 69 7.43 -0.59 -5.31
C MET A 69 6.94 0.80 -5.73
N THR A 70 5.64 0.96 -6.00
CA THR A 70 5.11 2.24 -6.46
C THR A 70 5.15 3.32 -5.40
N GLN A 71 4.97 2.97 -4.11
CA GLN A 71 5.10 3.94 -3.02
C GLN A 71 6.56 4.27 -2.70
N ALA A 72 7.52 3.39 -3.01
CA ALA A 72 8.95 3.67 -2.86
C ALA A 72 9.49 4.58 -3.97
N SER A 73 8.94 4.47 -5.20
CA SER A 73 9.38 5.22 -6.38
C SER A 73 8.45 6.38 -6.73
N VAL A 74 8.13 7.26 -5.76
CA VAL A 74 7.33 8.47 -6.01
C VAL A 74 8.08 9.36 -7.01
N THR A 75 7.75 9.24 -8.30
CA THR A 75 8.35 10.02 -9.38
C THR A 75 7.39 11.16 -9.70
N TYR A 76 7.78 12.39 -9.34
CA TYR A 76 7.08 13.59 -9.77
C TYR A 76 7.38 13.82 -11.25
N TYR A 77 6.36 13.74 -12.11
CA TYR A 77 6.38 14.32 -13.46
C TYR A 77 5.59 15.62 -13.43
#